data_AF-A0A931RWS8-F1
#
_entry.id   AF-A0A931RWS8-F1
#
_cell.length_a   1.000
_cell.length_b   1.000
_cell.length_c   1.000
_cell.angle_alpha   90.00
_cell.angle_beta   90.00
_cell.angle_gamma   90.00
#
_symmetry.space_group_name_H-M   'P 1'
#
loop_
_entity.id
_entity.type
_entity.pdbx_description
1 polymer ?
#
loop_
_entity_poly.entity_id
_entity_poly.type
_entity_poly.pdbx_seq_one_letter_code
_entity_poly.pdbx_strand_id
1 'polypeptide(L)'
;MRLAIKLASALKSAADFTIHRPKDAVIILLIFIIALTGWKLNREKNRVQELAAKIEGLPPDTKRVVTIYRDRIVTKWRTGPVKIEYRDRYLPPEGHIDVITKTDRPGELPEVVIKDRGFTRRIGGGFVYSDRFLPAVDLKWAFLRRYSSIIGITPSFSGLGISRHLDDVTPFQNLEILGIGGFAWDGNIRFGIGMRTNF
;
A
#
# COMPACT_ATOMS: atom_id res chain seq x y z
N MET A 1 -19.13 -1.24 -21.80
CA MET A 1 -20.56 -1.30 -21.42
C MET A 1 -20.97 -2.64 -20.76
N ARG A 2 -20.71 -3.81 -21.37
CA ARG A 2 -21.11 -5.12 -20.81
C ARG A 2 -20.51 -5.47 -19.44
N LEU A 3 -19.29 -5.02 -19.13
CA LEU A 3 -18.63 -5.29 -17.85
C LEU A 3 -19.30 -4.53 -16.69
N ALA A 4 -19.65 -3.26 -16.91
CA ALA A 4 -20.31 -2.42 -15.91
C ALA A 4 -21.71 -2.94 -15.54
N ILE A 5 -22.46 -3.45 -16.52
CA ILE A 5 -23.79 -4.05 -16.31
C ILE A 5 -23.68 -5.33 -15.46
N LYS A 6 -22.68 -6.19 -15.76
CA LYS A 6 -22.44 -7.41 -14.97
C LYS A 6 -22.02 -7.09 -13.54
N LEU A 7 -21.17 -6.07 -13.35
CA LEU A 7 -20.72 -5.64 -12.02
C LEU A 7 -21.89 -5.08 -11.19
N ALA A 8 -22.73 -4.23 -11.79
CA ALA A 8 -23.91 -3.67 -11.14
C ALA A 8 -24.93 -4.76 -10.74
N SER A 9 -25.15 -5.75 -11.61
CA SER A 9 -26.02 -6.90 -11.31
C SER A 9 -25.48 -7.78 -10.18
N ALA A 10 -24.16 -8.02 -10.16
CA ALA A 10 -23.51 -8.76 -9.09
C ALA A 10 -23.58 -8.01 -7.74
N LEU A 11 -23.34 -6.70 -7.75
CA LEU A 11 -23.44 -5.84 -6.55
C LEU A 11 -24.85 -5.80 -5.99
N LYS A 12 -25.87 -5.67 -6.86
CA LYS A 12 -27.27 -5.70 -6.44
C LYS A 12 -27.63 -7.04 -5.80
N SER A 13 -27.24 -8.15 -6.42
CA SER A 13 -27.50 -9.50 -5.91
C SER A 13 -26.81 -9.74 -4.56
N ALA A 14 -25.59 -9.24 -4.39
CA ALA A 14 -24.85 -9.32 -3.13
C ALA A 14 -25.48 -8.47 -2.03
N ALA A 15 -25.95 -7.26 -2.36
CA ALA A 15 -26.67 -6.40 -1.42
C ALA A 15 -27.99 -7.04 -0.97
N ASP A 16 -28.78 -7.55 -1.93
CA ASP A 16 -30.05 -8.24 -1.64
C ASP A 16 -29.80 -9.49 -0.78
N PHE A 17 -28.76 -10.27 -1.06
CA PHE A 17 -28.38 -11.42 -0.22
C PHE A 17 -28.03 -11.00 1.21
N THR A 18 -27.28 -9.91 1.38
CA THR A 18 -26.84 -9.41 2.70
C THR A 18 -28.02 -8.93 3.53
N ILE A 19 -29.01 -8.27 2.90
CA ILE A 19 -30.21 -7.77 3.58
C ILE A 19 -31.10 -8.94 4.04
N HIS A 20 -31.30 -9.95 3.18
CA HIS A 20 -32.22 -11.05 3.48
C HIS A 20 -31.59 -12.15 4.36
N ARG A 21 -30.26 -12.27 4.36
CA ARG A 21 -29.52 -13.30 5.11
C ARG A 21 -28.29 -12.71 5.82
N PRO A 22 -28.48 -11.80 6.79
CA PRO A 22 -27.36 -11.11 7.44
C PRO A 22 -26.42 -12.06 8.19
N LYS A 23 -26.95 -13.14 8.78
CA LYS A 23 -26.13 -14.16 9.46
C LYS A 23 -25.21 -14.91 8.49
N ASP A 24 -25.74 -15.35 7.35
CA ASP A 24 -24.97 -16.04 6.32
C ASP A 24 -23.93 -15.10 5.70
N ALA A 25 -24.30 -13.83 5.48
CA ALA A 25 -23.37 -12.81 4.97
C ALA A 25 -22.20 -12.55 5.93
N VAL A 26 -22.45 -12.50 7.25
CA VAL A 26 -21.39 -12.39 8.25
C VAL A 26 -20.48 -13.61 8.24
N ILE A 27 -21.05 -14.82 8.15
CA ILE A 27 -20.26 -16.07 8.08
C ILE A 27 -19.38 -16.07 6.83
N ILE A 28 -19.93 -15.72 5.66
CA ILE A 28 -19.19 -15.62 4.40
C ILE A 28 -18.07 -14.58 4.50
N LEU A 29 -18.35 -13.42 5.08
CA LEU A 29 -17.34 -12.37 5.32
C LEU A 29 -16.22 -12.90 6.23
N LEU A 30 -16.56 -13.63 7.29
CA LEU A 30 -15.60 -14.20 8.22
C LEU A 30 -14.70 -15.24 7.53
N ILE A 31 -15.29 -16.14 6.75
CA ILE A 31 -14.57 -17.13 5.93
C ILE A 31 -13.63 -16.41 4.95
N PHE A 32 -14.10 -15.34 4.31
CA PHE A 32 -13.29 -14.55 3.38
C PHE A 32 -12.10 -13.88 4.08
N ILE A 33 -12.30 -13.30 5.27
CA ILE A 33 -11.22 -12.72 6.09
C ILE A 33 -10.21 -13.79 6.50
N ILE A 34 -10.67 -14.97 6.93
CA ILE A 34 -9.79 -16.09 7.31
C ILE A 34 -9.01 -16.58 6.09
N ALA A 35 -9.66 -16.74 4.94
CA ALA A 35 -9.01 -17.14 3.70
C ALA A 35 -7.94 -16.13 3.25
N LEU A 36 -8.25 -14.83 3.31
CA LEU A 36 -7.30 -13.76 3.02
C LEU A 36 -6.10 -13.77 3.99
N THR A 37 -6.37 -13.98 5.28
CA THR A 37 -5.32 -14.02 6.31
C THR A 37 -4.44 -15.26 6.14
N GLY A 38 -5.05 -16.43 5.92
CA GLY A 38 -4.34 -17.68 5.65
C GLY A 38 -3.50 -17.60 4.38
N TRP A 39 -4.04 -17.00 3.32
CA TRP A 39 -3.31 -16.74 2.10
C TRP A 39 -2.13 -15.78 2.31
N LYS A 40 -2.33 -14.69 3.07
CA LYS A 40 -1.26 -13.75 3.45
C LYS A 40 -0.15 -14.46 4.22
N LEU A 41 -0.50 -15.25 5.24
CA LEU A 41 0.46 -16.01 6.03
C LEU A 41 1.23 -17.02 5.17
N ASN A 42 0.56 -17.71 4.26
CA ASN A 42 1.22 -18.67 3.39
C ASN A 42 2.17 -17.97 2.41
N ARG A 43 1.76 -16.81 1.88
CA ARG A 43 2.62 -15.99 1.02
C ARG A 43 3.83 -15.45 1.78
N GLU A 44 3.67 -15.04 3.04
CA GLU A 44 4.78 -14.63 3.89
C GLU A 44 5.72 -15.79 4.23
N LYS A 45 5.19 -16.98 4.55
CA LYS A 45 6.01 -18.19 4.79
C LYS A 45 6.81 -18.59 3.56
N ASN A 46 6.15 -18.71 2.41
CA ASN A 46 6.81 -19.05 1.14
C ASN A 46 7.85 -17.99 0.76
N ARG A 47 7.59 -16.71 1.06
CA ARG A 47 8.53 -15.61 0.84
C ARG A 47 9.74 -15.66 1.79
N VAL A 48 9.55 -16.00 3.07
CA VAL A 48 10.67 -16.24 4.00
C VAL A 48 11.49 -17.42 3.51
N GLN A 49 10.83 -18.47 3.01
CA GLN A 49 11.49 -19.63 2.42
C GLN A 49 12.21 -19.30 1.11
N GLU A 50 11.69 -18.46 0.22
CA GLU A 50 12.37 -18.02 -1.01
C GLU A 50 13.58 -17.13 -0.70
N LEU A 51 13.44 -16.23 0.27
CA LEU A 51 14.54 -15.41 0.77
C LEU A 51 15.60 -16.27 1.48
N ALA A 52 15.17 -17.35 2.13
CA ALA A 52 16.04 -18.36 2.74
C ALA A 52 16.54 -19.44 1.75
N ALA A 53 15.92 -19.61 0.59
CA ALA A 53 16.37 -20.57 -0.44
C ALA A 53 17.35 -19.91 -1.41
N LYS A 54 17.27 -18.58 -1.58
CA LYS A 54 18.35 -17.75 -2.14
C LYS A 54 19.57 -17.61 -1.19
N ILE A 55 19.69 -18.49 -0.19
CA ILE A 55 20.90 -18.74 0.61
C ILE A 55 21.84 -19.65 -0.21
N GLU A 56 22.24 -19.16 -1.37
CA GLU A 56 23.59 -19.40 -1.85
C GLU A 56 24.39 -18.18 -1.38
N GLY A 57 25.46 -18.41 -0.65
CA GLY A 57 26.11 -17.43 0.22
C GLY A 57 26.45 -16.10 -0.46
N LEU A 58 26.49 -15.02 0.33
CA LEU A 58 27.19 -13.81 -0.12
C LEU A 58 28.60 -14.22 -0.59
N PRO A 59 29.06 -13.77 -1.78
CA PRO A 59 30.42 -14.04 -2.21
C PRO A 59 31.41 -13.67 -1.10
N PRO A 60 32.53 -14.40 -0.94
CA PRO A 60 33.50 -14.18 0.14
C PRO A 60 33.93 -12.71 0.29
N ASP A 61 33.96 -11.96 -0.80
CA ASP A 61 34.41 -10.56 -0.83
C ASP A 61 33.29 -9.52 -0.65
N THR A 62 32.02 -9.95 -0.61
CA THR A 62 30.88 -9.03 -0.53
C THR A 62 30.48 -8.76 0.91
N LYS A 63 30.76 -7.54 1.40
CA LYS A 63 30.40 -7.10 2.76
C LYS A 63 28.90 -6.81 2.94
N ARG A 64 28.23 -6.32 1.89
CA ARG A 64 26.80 -5.95 1.92
C ARG A 64 26.18 -6.03 0.52
N VAL A 65 24.95 -6.53 0.44
CA VAL A 65 24.09 -6.44 -0.75
C VAL A 65 22.83 -5.69 -0.38
N VAL A 66 22.47 -4.69 -1.19
CA VAL A 66 21.21 -3.97 -1.08
C VAL A 66 20.36 -4.35 -2.28
N THR A 67 19.31 -5.13 -2.04
CA THR A 67 18.35 -5.47 -3.09
C THR A 67 17.15 -4.55 -2.95
N ILE A 68 16.97 -3.70 -3.95
CA ILE A 68 15.84 -2.79 -4.06
C ILE A 68 14.71 -3.51 -4.78
N TYR A 69 13.62 -3.74 -4.07
CA TYR A 69 12.36 -4.18 -4.65
C TYR A 69 11.42 -2.98 -4.76
N ARG A 70 10.34 -3.12 -5.55
CA ARG A 70 9.42 -2.03 -5.86
C ARG A 70 8.77 -1.38 -4.61
N ASP A 71 8.51 -2.17 -3.56
CA ASP A 71 7.79 -1.80 -2.34
C ASP A 71 8.65 -1.93 -1.06
N ARG A 72 9.91 -2.36 -1.19
CA ARG A 72 10.76 -2.66 -0.03
C ARG A 72 12.24 -2.67 -0.37
N ILE A 73 13.05 -2.56 0.67
CA ILE A 73 14.50 -2.74 0.60
C ILE A 73 14.88 -3.93 1.45
N VAL A 74 15.55 -4.88 0.83
CA VAL A 74 16.22 -5.96 1.54
C VAL A 74 17.69 -5.63 1.62
N THR A 75 18.17 -5.42 2.85
CA THR A 75 19.59 -5.29 3.12
C THR A 75 20.14 -6.58 3.70
N LYS A 76 21.25 -7.07 3.14
CA LYS A 76 22.04 -8.18 3.67
C LYS A 76 23.43 -7.66 4.05
N TRP A 77 23.90 -7.89 5.27
CA TRP A 77 25.30 -7.59 5.64
C TRP A 77 25.94 -8.74 6.41
N ARG A 78 27.25 -8.91 6.23
CA ARG A 78 28.05 -9.91 6.92
C ARG A 78 28.60 -9.31 8.22
N THR A 79 28.19 -9.83 9.39
CA THR A 79 28.67 -9.40 10.73
C THR A 79 29.80 -10.27 11.29
N GLY A 80 30.24 -11.29 10.55
CA GLY A 80 31.38 -12.16 10.89
C GLY A 80 31.66 -13.17 9.77
N PRO A 81 32.60 -14.12 9.95
CA PRO A 81 32.98 -15.05 8.88
C PRO A 81 31.80 -15.91 8.35
N VAL A 82 30.77 -16.14 9.18
CA VAL A 82 29.61 -17.00 8.83
C VAL A 82 28.27 -16.28 9.03
N LYS A 83 28.21 -15.20 9.82
CA LYS A 83 26.96 -14.58 10.23
C LYS A 83 26.51 -13.51 9.22
N ILE A 84 25.32 -13.72 8.66
CA ILE A 84 24.64 -12.79 7.76
C ILE A 84 23.37 -12.31 8.44
N GLU A 85 23.19 -11.00 8.55
CA GLU A 85 21.97 -10.39 9.09
C GLU A 85 21.11 -9.81 7.97
N TYR A 86 19.80 -9.88 8.19
CA TYR A 86 18.77 -9.48 7.24
C TYR A 86 17.92 -8.34 7.82
N ARG A 87 17.69 -7.31 7.00
CA ARG A 87 16.73 -6.25 7.33
C ARG A 87 15.79 -6.00 6.14
N ASP A 88 14.50 -6.23 6.37
CA ASP A 88 13.40 -5.80 5.49
C ASP A 88 12.91 -4.43 5.95
N ARG A 89 12.79 -3.48 5.02
CA ARG A 89 12.21 -2.18 5.29
C ARG A 89 11.26 -1.79 4.17
N TYR A 90 10.10 -1.26 4.54
CA TYR A 90 9.12 -0.73 3.59
C TYR A 90 9.70 0.45 2.80
N LEU A 91 9.45 0.46 1.48
CA LEU A 91 9.73 1.57 0.59
C LEU A 91 8.39 2.15 0.12
N PRO A 92 8.01 3.36 0.55
CA PRO A 92 6.81 4.00 0.04
C PRO A 92 6.89 4.14 -1.48
N PRO A 93 5.77 3.95 -2.22
CA PRO A 93 5.76 4.16 -3.66
C PRO A 93 6.24 5.55 -4.08
N GLU A 94 6.07 6.56 -3.22
CA GLU A 94 6.52 7.94 -3.40
C GLU A 94 7.96 8.19 -2.92
N GLY A 95 8.52 7.28 -2.13
CA GLY A 95 9.86 7.40 -1.55
C GLY A 95 10.96 6.97 -2.49
N HIS A 96 12.19 7.31 -2.15
CA HIS A 96 13.39 6.90 -2.85
C HIS A 96 14.48 6.45 -1.88
N ILE A 97 15.53 5.84 -2.45
CA ILE A 97 16.59 5.17 -1.71
C ILE A 97 17.90 5.87 -1.99
N ASP A 98 18.54 6.33 -0.92
CA ASP A 98 19.90 6.85 -0.97
C ASP A 98 20.84 5.80 -0.38
N VAL A 99 21.78 5.30 -1.19
CA VAL A 99 22.89 4.44 -0.73
C VAL A 99 24.09 5.34 -0.51
N ILE A 100 24.41 5.61 0.76
CA ILE A 100 25.51 6.49 1.14
C ILE A 100 26.76 5.63 1.36
N THR A 101 27.67 5.66 0.39
CA THR A 101 29.00 5.06 0.54
C THR A 101 29.93 6.12 1.12
N LYS A 102 30.44 5.90 2.34
CA LYS A 102 31.40 6.81 2.99
C LYS A 102 32.80 6.57 2.44
N THR A 103 33.24 7.43 1.53
CA THR A 103 34.55 7.34 0.85
C THR A 103 35.72 7.56 1.83
N ASP A 104 35.48 8.28 2.92
CA ASP A 104 36.41 8.61 4.00
C ASP A 104 36.56 7.48 5.03
N ARG A 105 35.66 6.48 5.03
CA ARG A 105 35.68 5.35 5.96
C ARG A 105 35.39 4.04 5.22
N PRO A 106 36.32 3.54 4.40
CA PRO A 106 36.14 2.32 3.60
C PRO A 106 35.92 1.04 4.43
N GLY A 107 36.16 1.10 5.75
CA GLY A 107 35.84 0.03 6.69
C GLY A 107 34.38 0.00 7.18
N GLU A 108 33.65 1.10 7.07
CA GLU A 108 32.24 1.19 7.49
C GLU A 108 31.30 0.68 6.39
N LEU A 109 30.26 -0.04 6.78
CA LEU A 109 29.24 -0.52 5.85
C LEU A 109 28.46 0.67 5.27
N PRO A 110 28.19 0.73 3.95
CA PRO A 110 27.46 1.83 3.35
C PRO A 110 26.07 1.94 3.97
N GLU A 111 25.64 3.15 4.31
CA GLU A 111 24.35 3.37 4.97
C GLU A 111 23.22 3.39 3.93
N VAL A 112 22.12 2.70 4.23
CA VAL A 112 20.91 2.75 3.40
C VAL A 112 19.88 3.59 4.14
N VAL A 113 19.65 4.78 3.61
CA VAL A 113 18.66 5.73 4.13
C VAL A 113 17.42 5.64 3.26
N ILE A 114 16.28 5.40 3.91
CA ILE A 114 14.97 5.38 3.25
C ILE A 114 14.30 6.71 3.53
N LYS A 115 13.94 7.43 2.48
CA LYS A 115 13.10 8.62 2.62
C LYS A 115 11.65 8.18 2.75
N ASP A 116 11.21 8.05 4.00
CA ASP A 116 9.85 7.70 4.38
C ASP A 116 8.95 8.92 4.57
N ARG A 117 9.42 10.13 4.23
CA ARG A 117 8.63 11.36 4.31
C ARG A 117 9.07 12.35 3.23
N GLY A 118 8.13 13.17 2.78
CA GLY A 118 8.45 14.24 1.83
C GLY A 118 7.22 14.80 1.13
N PHE A 119 7.49 15.65 0.15
CA PHE A 119 6.49 16.15 -0.78
C PHE A 119 6.45 15.29 -2.03
N THR A 120 5.28 15.23 -2.66
CA THR A 120 5.07 14.51 -3.91
C THR A 120 4.05 15.26 -4.77
N ARG A 121 3.89 14.86 -6.02
CA ARG A 121 2.90 15.44 -6.95
C ARG A 121 2.28 14.32 -7.77
N ARG A 122 1.65 13.36 -7.09
CA ARG A 122 1.04 12.20 -7.75
C ARG A 122 -0.46 12.39 -7.89
N ILE A 123 -0.96 12.10 -9.08
CA ILE A 123 -2.39 12.10 -9.34
C ILE A 123 -2.94 10.72 -9.01
N GLY A 124 -4.07 10.68 -8.33
CA GLY A 124 -4.82 9.47 -8.06
C GLY A 124 -6.24 9.56 -8.56
N GLY A 125 -6.88 8.40 -8.63
CA GLY A 125 -8.30 8.32 -8.85
C GLY A 125 -8.89 7.07 -8.22
N GLY A 126 -10.18 7.14 -7.98
CA GLY A 126 -10.90 6.09 -7.27
C GLY A 126 -12.36 6.42 -7.04
N PHE A 127 -12.90 5.86 -5.97
CA PHE A 127 -14.30 6.04 -5.59
C PHE A 127 -14.39 6.40 -4.12
N VAL A 128 -15.29 7.32 -3.81
CA VAL A 128 -15.59 7.82 -2.48
C VAL A 128 -17.08 7.69 -2.23
N TYR A 129 -17.44 7.18 -1.06
CA TYR A 129 -18.81 7.16 -0.59
C TYR A 129 -19.08 8.39 0.28
N SER A 130 -20.04 9.22 -0.14
CA SER A 130 -20.55 10.39 0.57
C SER A 130 -22.04 10.52 0.22
N ASP A 131 -22.88 9.85 1.00
CA ASP A 131 -24.31 9.53 0.75
C ASP A 131 -24.57 8.66 -0.51
N ARG A 132 -23.70 8.75 -1.50
CA ARG A 132 -23.67 7.98 -2.74
C ARG A 132 -22.24 7.68 -3.14
N PHE A 133 -22.05 6.69 -4.02
CA PHE A 133 -20.75 6.42 -4.63
C PHE A 133 -20.42 7.48 -5.68
N LEU A 134 -19.28 8.13 -5.51
CA LEU A 134 -18.78 9.19 -6.35
C LEU A 134 -17.40 8.81 -6.90
N PRO A 135 -17.14 9.03 -8.21
CA PRO A 135 -15.78 9.02 -8.68
C PRO A 135 -15.01 10.18 -8.02
N ALA A 136 -13.74 9.95 -7.72
CA ALA A 136 -12.85 10.94 -7.14
C ALA A 136 -11.55 10.99 -7.94
N VAL A 137 -11.05 12.20 -8.14
CA VAL A 137 -9.69 12.46 -8.61
C VAL A 137 -9.00 13.27 -7.52
N ASP A 138 -7.74 12.97 -7.25
CA ASP A 138 -7.01 13.66 -6.21
C ASP A 138 -5.55 13.92 -6.58
N LEU A 139 -4.97 14.93 -5.94
CA LEU A 139 -3.55 15.22 -5.96
C LEU A 139 -2.97 14.90 -4.58
N LYS A 140 -2.03 13.97 -4.55
CA LYS A 140 -1.18 13.70 -3.39
C LYS A 140 -0.04 14.71 -3.36
N TRP A 141 0.10 15.42 -2.25
CA TRP A 141 1.07 16.52 -2.12
C TRP A 141 2.14 16.27 -1.05
N ALA A 142 1.85 15.45 -0.03
CA ALA A 142 2.82 15.05 0.98
C ALA A 142 2.60 13.59 1.42
N PHE A 143 3.66 12.94 1.88
CA PHE A 143 3.59 11.58 2.42
C PHE A 143 4.43 11.41 3.67
N LEU A 144 3.97 10.53 4.54
CA LEU A 144 4.65 10.05 5.74
C LEU A 144 4.38 8.54 5.88
N ARG A 145 5.40 7.75 5.60
CA ARG A 145 5.38 6.28 5.57
C ARG A 145 4.29 5.77 4.64
N ARG A 146 3.26 5.14 5.19
CA ARG A 146 2.11 4.61 4.44
C ARG A 146 1.00 5.63 4.25
N TYR A 147 1.09 6.78 4.90
CA TYR A 147 0.06 7.82 4.89
C TYR A 147 0.42 8.93 3.92
N SER A 148 -0.60 9.58 3.37
CA SER A 148 -0.41 10.72 2.48
C SER A 148 -1.50 11.75 2.67
N SER A 149 -1.14 13.01 2.48
CA SER A 149 -2.08 14.12 2.42
C SER A 149 -2.49 14.33 0.96
N ILE A 150 -3.78 14.51 0.75
CA ILE A 150 -4.38 14.60 -0.58
C ILE A 150 -5.31 15.81 -0.68
N ILE A 151 -5.48 16.31 -1.89
CA ILE A 151 -6.50 17.29 -2.25
C ILE A 151 -7.40 16.60 -3.27
N GLY A 152 -8.65 16.35 -2.92
CA GLY A 152 -9.57 15.56 -3.70
C GLY A 152 -10.72 16.38 -4.27
N ILE A 153 -11.17 16.01 -5.46
CA ILE A 153 -12.33 16.57 -6.14
C ILE A 153 -13.25 15.41 -6.53
N THR A 154 -14.53 15.58 -6.24
CA THR A 154 -15.61 14.68 -6.64
C THR A 154 -16.70 15.49 -7.37
N PRO A 155 -17.65 14.85 -8.07
CA PRO A 155 -18.78 15.56 -8.64
C PRO A 155 -19.68 16.29 -7.63
N SER A 156 -19.56 16.02 -6.32
CA SER A 156 -20.43 16.64 -5.30
C SER A 156 -19.71 17.58 -4.35
N PHE A 157 -18.40 17.43 -4.15
CA PHE A 157 -17.60 18.23 -3.23
C PHE A 157 -16.12 18.14 -3.54
N SER A 158 -15.35 19.09 -3.00
CA SER A 158 -13.89 19.07 -3.02
C SER A 158 -13.34 19.33 -1.61
N GLY A 159 -12.12 18.90 -1.34
CA GLY A 159 -11.56 19.06 -0.01
C GLY A 159 -10.17 18.49 0.19
N LEU A 160 -9.73 18.58 1.44
CA LEU A 160 -8.49 17.97 1.90
C LEU A 160 -8.79 16.57 2.42
N GLY A 161 -7.81 15.70 2.30
CA GLY A 161 -7.94 14.33 2.76
C GLY A 161 -6.65 13.71 3.19
N ILE A 162 -6.80 12.51 3.73
CA ILE A 162 -5.71 11.60 4.03
C ILE A 162 -5.94 10.30 3.28
N SER A 163 -4.87 9.67 2.84
CA SER A 163 -4.90 8.31 2.30
C SER A 163 -3.87 7.42 2.98
N ARG A 164 -4.10 6.11 2.96
CA ARG A 164 -3.20 5.09 3.51
C ARG A 164 -3.07 3.92 2.55
N HIS A 165 -1.85 3.57 2.18
CA HIS A 165 -1.54 2.36 1.41
C HIS A 165 -1.99 1.09 2.15
N LEU A 166 -2.54 0.14 1.38
CA LEU A 166 -3.05 -1.15 1.85
C LEU A 166 -2.20 -2.34 1.37
N ASP A 167 -1.00 -2.08 0.89
CA ASP A 167 -0.02 -3.08 0.44
C ASP A 167 0.48 -3.99 1.58
N ASP A 168 0.25 -3.62 2.84
CA ASP A 168 0.50 -4.45 4.01
C ASP A 168 -0.62 -5.45 4.32
N VAL A 169 -1.83 -5.24 3.80
CA VAL A 169 -3.01 -6.06 4.07
C VAL A 169 -3.62 -6.68 2.81
N THR A 170 -3.28 -6.16 1.62
CA THR A 170 -3.77 -6.64 0.33
C THR A 170 -2.61 -6.89 -0.64
N PRO A 171 -2.81 -7.74 -1.65
CA PRO A 171 -1.80 -7.93 -2.70
C PRO A 171 -1.81 -6.82 -3.76
N PHE A 172 -2.74 -5.87 -3.65
CA PHE A 172 -2.93 -4.80 -4.62
C PHE A 172 -1.93 -3.68 -4.35
N GLN A 173 -0.81 -3.75 -5.06
CA GLN A 173 0.19 -2.69 -5.06
C GLN A 173 -0.46 -1.38 -5.56
N ASN A 174 -0.26 -0.27 -4.85
CA ASN A 174 -0.88 1.05 -5.06
C ASN A 174 -2.36 1.20 -4.69
N LEU A 175 -2.99 0.21 -4.05
CA LEU A 175 -4.33 0.42 -3.48
C LEU A 175 -4.23 1.19 -2.15
N GLU A 176 -5.01 2.25 -2.02
CA GLU A 176 -5.10 3.04 -0.79
C GLU A 176 -6.55 3.19 -0.36
N ILE A 177 -6.77 3.20 0.96
CA ILE A 177 -8.00 3.76 1.53
C ILE A 177 -7.81 5.27 1.67
N LEU A 178 -8.87 6.05 1.47
CA LEU A 178 -8.81 7.50 1.59
C LEU A 178 -10.04 8.07 2.30
N GLY A 179 -9.86 9.20 2.96
CA GLY A 179 -10.93 10.03 3.48
C GLY A 179 -10.75 11.47 3.02
N ILE A 180 -11.79 12.10 2.50
CA ILE A 180 -11.79 13.52 2.08
C ILE A 180 -12.89 14.23 2.86
N GLY A 181 -12.55 15.39 3.42
CA GLY A 181 -13.49 16.32 4.04
C GLY A 181 -13.34 17.70 3.40
N GLY A 182 -14.46 18.36 3.11
CA GLY A 182 -14.44 19.69 2.53
C GLY A 182 -15.82 20.24 2.22
N PHE A 183 -15.90 21.12 1.24
CA PHE A 183 -17.12 21.82 0.87
C PHE A 183 -17.73 21.24 -0.39
N ALA A 184 -19.02 20.96 -0.30
CA ALA A 184 -19.85 20.69 -1.46
C ALA A 184 -20.09 21.95 -2.28
N TRP A 185 -20.50 21.76 -3.52
CA TRP A 185 -20.78 22.87 -4.44
C TRP A 185 -21.95 23.75 -4.00
N ASP A 186 -22.79 23.23 -3.09
CA ASP A 186 -23.89 23.95 -2.44
C ASP A 186 -23.44 24.70 -1.16
N GLY A 187 -22.16 24.67 -0.81
CA GLY A 187 -21.59 25.34 0.36
C GLY A 187 -21.63 24.52 1.65
N ASN A 188 -22.28 23.35 1.66
CA ASN A 188 -22.35 22.50 2.86
C ASN A 188 -21.05 21.72 3.07
N ILE A 189 -20.71 21.41 4.31
CA ILE A 189 -19.58 20.52 4.62
C ILE A 189 -19.96 19.08 4.29
N ARG A 190 -19.07 18.37 3.57
CA ARG A 190 -19.22 16.94 3.28
C ARG A 190 -17.95 16.17 3.60
N PHE A 191 -18.16 14.91 3.95
CA PHE A 191 -17.12 13.93 4.18
C PHE A 191 -17.38 12.71 3.31
N GLY A 192 -16.31 12.07 2.87
CA GLY A 192 -16.41 10.79 2.20
C GLY A 192 -15.22 9.90 2.47
N ILE A 193 -15.46 8.60 2.47
CA ILE A 193 -14.46 7.54 2.62
C ILE A 193 -14.47 6.66 1.39
N GLY A 194 -13.30 6.18 0.97
CA GLY A 194 -13.18 5.53 -0.33
C GLY A 194 -11.90 4.73 -0.52
N MET A 195 -11.74 4.27 -1.74
CA MET A 195 -10.52 3.61 -2.20
C MET A 195 -9.99 4.32 -3.45
N ARG A 196 -8.66 4.40 -3.58
CA ARG A 196 -7.97 4.98 -4.74
C ARG A 196 -6.80 4.13 -5.17
N THR A 197 -6.33 4.43 -6.38
CA THR A 197 -5.03 4.03 -6.88
C THR A 197 -4.26 5.26 -7.36
N ASN A 198 -2.93 5.17 -7.38
CA ASN A 198 -2.07 6.16 -8.03
C ASN A 198 -1.91 5.85 -9.52
N PHE A 199 -1.81 6.89 -10.35
CA PHE A 199 -1.46 6.82 -11.77
C PHE A 199 -0.05 7.36 -12.02
#